data_AF-A0A535BKY4-F1
#
_entry.id   AF-A0A535BKY4-F1
#
_cell.length_a   1.000
_cell.length_b   1.000
_cell.length_c   1.000
_cell.angle_alpha   90.00
_cell.angle_beta   90.00
_cell.angle_gamma   90.00
#
_symmetry.space_group_name_H-M   'P 1'
#
loop_
_entity.id
_entity.type
_entity.pdbx_description
1 polymer ?
#
loop_
_entity_poly.entity_id
_entity_poly.type
_entity_poly.pdbx_seq_one_letter_code
_entity_poly.pdbx_strand_id
1 'polypeptide(L)'
;MITWADLGSAALRAALPLAIWGSGAAAYAAAKRDGRALASSRWAALLVLVLVGLAIFAMEGALVTHDFSIQYVAQNNARETPLFFTVISLWAALEGSILLWTLILAGATAYVAWRGAREL
;
A
#
# COMPACT_ATOMS: atom_id res chain seq x y z
N MET A 1 18.95 10.85 9.52
CA MET A 1 17.62 11.44 9.29
C MET A 1 16.82 10.43 8.50
N ILE A 2 15.54 10.21 8.81
CA ILE A 2 14.69 9.23 8.10
C ILE A 2 14.43 9.75 6.68
N THR A 3 14.74 8.95 5.66
CA THR A 3 14.50 9.30 4.25
C THR A 3 13.12 8.84 3.77
N TRP A 4 12.67 9.34 2.62
CA TRP A 4 11.44 8.84 1.97
C TRP A 4 11.52 7.35 1.65
N ALA A 5 12.69 6.87 1.20
CA ALA A 5 12.95 5.47 0.92
C ALA A 5 12.83 4.59 2.19
N ASP A 6 13.33 5.07 3.32
CA ASP A 6 13.21 4.36 4.59
C ASP A 6 11.74 4.22 5.01
N LEU A 7 10.97 5.31 4.90
CA LEU A 7 9.55 5.33 5.25
C LEU A 7 8.74 4.37 4.37
N GLY A 8 8.89 4.48 3.05
CA GLY A 8 8.15 3.66 2.10
C GLY A 8 8.53 2.18 2.21
N SER A 9 9.82 1.88 2.31
CA SER A 9 10.29 0.48 2.40
C SER A 9 9.94 -0.16 3.74
N ALA A 10 9.98 0.58 4.86
CA ALA A 10 9.53 0.08 6.16
C ALA A 10 8.02 -0.21 6.16
N ALA A 11 7.23 0.69 5.57
CA ALA A 11 5.78 0.51 5.47
C ALA A 11 5.41 -0.75 4.67
N LEU A 12 6.04 -0.98 3.51
CA LEU A 12 5.79 -2.18 2.70
C LEU A 12 6.26 -3.47 3.40
N ARG A 13 7.42 -3.44 4.06
CA ARG A 13 7.91 -4.59 4.85
C ARG A 13 6.99 -4.95 6.00
N ALA A 14 6.36 -3.96 6.64
CA ALA A 14 5.36 -4.18 7.67
C ALA A 14 4.01 -4.65 7.11
N ALA A 15 3.63 -4.17 5.91
CA ALA A 15 2.38 -4.56 5.26
C ALA A 15 2.37 -6.05 4.85
N LEU A 16 3.51 -6.58 4.40
CA LEU A 16 3.63 -7.94 3.90
C LEU A 16 3.19 -9.03 4.91
N PRO A 17 3.74 -9.12 6.14
CA PRO A 17 3.30 -10.13 7.11
C PRO A 17 1.84 -9.95 7.54
N LEU A 18 1.36 -8.70 7.60
CA LEU A 18 -0.05 -8.41 7.90
C LEU A 18 -0.99 -8.88 6.78
N ALA A 19 -0.58 -8.76 5.52
CA ALA A 19 -1.34 -9.26 4.38
C ALA A 19 -1.42 -10.80 4.39
N ILE A 20 -0.31 -11.47 4.69
CA ILE A 20 -0.26 -12.93 4.86
C ILE A 20 -1.18 -13.37 6.00
N TRP A 21 -1.06 -12.71 7.16
CA TRP A 21 -1.92 -12.99 8.32
C TRP A 21 -3.39 -12.76 8.01
N GLY A 22 -3.74 -11.59 7.44
CA GLY A 22 -5.13 -11.22 7.14
C GLY A 22 -5.78 -12.19 6.15
N SER A 23 -5.02 -12.66 5.16
CA SER A 23 -5.47 -13.67 4.19
C SER A 23 -5.71 -15.03 4.86
N GLY A 24 -4.78 -15.48 5.70
CA GLY A 24 -4.94 -16.72 6.47
C GLY A 24 -6.10 -16.66 7.46
N ALA A 25 -6.25 -15.54 8.17
CA ALA A 25 -7.36 -15.31 9.10
C ALA A 25 -8.72 -15.29 8.39
N ALA A 26 -8.80 -14.70 7.18
CA ALA A 26 -10.01 -14.73 6.35
C ALA A 26 -10.39 -16.16 5.95
N ALA A 27 -9.42 -16.94 5.45
CA ALA A 27 -9.64 -18.32 5.05
C ALA A 27 -10.08 -19.20 6.24
N TYR A 28 -9.44 -19.02 7.40
CA TYR A 28 -9.82 -19.72 8.62
C TYR A 28 -11.22 -19.34 9.10
N ALA A 29 -11.54 -18.05 9.11
CA ALA A 29 -12.86 -17.54 9.49
C ALA A 29 -13.96 -18.13 8.60
N ALA A 30 -13.73 -18.19 7.29
CA ALA A 30 -14.68 -18.78 6.33
C ALA A 30 -14.88 -20.30 6.58
N ALA A 31 -13.81 -21.03 6.89
CA ALA A 31 -13.88 -22.48 7.12
C ALA A 31 -14.53 -22.85 8.47
N LYS A 32 -14.30 -22.06 9.53
CA LYS A 32 -14.73 -22.36 10.89
C LYS A 32 -15.91 -21.53 11.38
N ARG A 33 -16.40 -20.57 10.57
CA ARG A 33 -17.41 -19.57 10.95
C ARG A 33 -17.05 -18.84 12.26
N ASP A 34 -15.75 -18.53 12.43
CA ASP A 34 -15.24 -17.86 13.62
C ASP A 34 -15.23 -16.34 13.44
N GLY A 35 -16.11 -15.66 14.19
CA GLY A 35 -16.22 -14.20 14.18
C GLY A 35 -14.96 -13.48 14.69
N ARG A 36 -14.15 -14.11 15.55
CA ARG A 36 -12.90 -13.51 16.06
C ARG A 36 -11.83 -13.47 14.98
N ALA A 37 -11.68 -14.58 14.24
CA ALA A 37 -10.76 -14.64 13.11
C ALA A 37 -11.17 -13.66 11.99
N LEU A 38 -12.48 -13.50 11.76
CA LEU A 38 -13.01 -12.51 10.83
C LEU A 38 -12.68 -11.07 11.28
N ALA A 39 -12.88 -10.76 12.56
CA ALA A 39 -12.51 -9.46 13.11
C ALA A 39 -11.01 -9.18 12.96
N SER A 40 -10.16 -10.18 13.20
CA SER A 40 -8.71 -10.05 13.01
C SER A 40 -8.34 -9.76 11.54
N SER A 41 -8.95 -10.49 10.59
CA SER A 41 -8.74 -10.26 9.16
C SER A 41 -9.11 -8.83 8.72
N ARG A 42 -10.21 -8.27 9.26
CA ARG A 42 -10.64 -6.89 8.97
C ARG A 42 -9.61 -5.85 9.40
N TRP A 43 -9.10 -5.97 10.61
CA TRP A 43 -8.09 -5.06 11.13
C TRP A 43 -6.78 -5.20 10.35
N ALA A 44 -6.38 -6.42 10.00
CA ALA A 44 -5.22 -6.66 9.15
C ALA A 44 -5.38 -5.99 7.78
N ALA A 45 -6.54 -6.13 7.12
CA ALA A 45 -6.80 -5.50 5.83
C ALA A 45 -6.75 -3.96 5.89
N LEU A 46 -7.30 -3.35 6.95
CA LEU A 46 -7.19 -1.91 7.16
C LEU A 46 -5.75 -1.45 7.40
N LEU A 47 -4.99 -2.18 8.22
CA LEU A 47 -3.59 -1.85 8.48
C LEU A 47 -2.74 -1.94 7.20
N VAL A 48 -2.97 -2.97 6.38
CA VAL A 48 -2.32 -3.10 5.06
C VAL A 48 -2.65 -1.90 4.18
N LEU A 49 -3.92 -1.49 4.10
CA LEU A 49 -4.33 -0.30 3.33
C LEU A 49 -3.61 0.96 3.80
N VAL A 50 -3.52 1.19 5.12
CA VAL A 50 -2.83 2.35 5.69
C VAL A 50 -1.34 2.32 5.38
N LEU A 51 -0.69 1.16 5.52
CA LEU A 51 0.74 1.01 5.27
C LEU A 51 1.10 1.18 3.78
N VAL A 52 0.28 0.62 2.88
CA VAL A 52 0.46 0.82 1.43
C VAL A 52 0.19 2.29 1.05
N GLY A 53 -0.81 2.93 1.66
CA GLY A 53 -1.07 4.36 1.51
C GLY A 53 0.12 5.22 1.97
N LEU A 54 0.77 4.85 3.07
CA LEU A 54 1.99 5.51 3.53
C LEU A 54 3.15 5.32 2.55
N ALA A 55 3.27 4.15 1.92
CA ALA A 55 4.28 3.92 0.89
C ALA A 55 4.05 4.76 -0.38
N ILE A 56 2.79 4.90 -0.83
CA ILE A 56 2.40 5.81 -1.91
C ILE A 56 2.76 7.25 -1.54
N PHE A 57 2.40 7.70 -0.33
CA PHE A 57 2.70 9.04 0.15
C PHE A 57 4.21 9.31 0.20
N ALA A 58 5.01 8.32 0.63
CA ALA A 58 6.46 8.42 0.64
C ALA A 58 7.05 8.55 -0.77
N MET A 59 6.53 7.78 -1.74
CA MET A 59 6.98 7.85 -3.14
C MET A 59 6.61 9.19 -3.79
N GLU A 60 5.39 9.69 -3.57
CA GLU A 60 4.97 11.03 -4.02
C GLU A 60 5.85 12.13 -3.39
N GLY A 61 6.13 12.03 -2.09
CA GLY A 61 7.05 12.93 -1.39
C GLY A 61 8.44 12.93 -2.03
N ALA A 62 8.98 11.76 -2.35
CA ALA A 62 10.25 11.62 -3.04
C ALA A 62 10.24 12.25 -4.44
N LEU A 63 9.17 12.03 -5.23
CA LEU A 63 9.00 12.62 -6.55
C LEU A 63 8.91 14.15 -6.50
N VAL A 64 8.07 14.71 -5.63
CA VAL A 64 7.88 16.16 -5.50
C VAL A 64 9.13 16.86 -4.97
N THR A 65 9.86 16.22 -4.06
CA THR A 65 11.14 16.74 -3.54
C THR A 65 12.33 16.45 -4.47
N HIS A 66 12.12 15.77 -5.59
CA HIS A 66 13.15 15.38 -6.55
C HIS A 66 14.31 14.62 -5.89
N ASP A 67 13.97 13.64 -5.05
CA ASP A 67 14.94 12.81 -4.34
C ASP A 67 15.59 11.78 -5.29
N PHE A 68 16.60 12.23 -6.03
CA PHE A 68 17.36 11.41 -7.00
C PHE A 68 18.21 10.31 -6.35
N SER A 69 18.25 10.19 -5.02
CA SER A 69 18.84 9.02 -4.37
C SER A 69 18.02 7.75 -4.63
N ILE A 70 16.73 7.90 -4.93
CA ILE A 70 15.84 6.82 -5.30
C ILE A 70 15.93 6.59 -6.81
N GLN A 71 16.31 5.36 -7.19
CA GLN A 71 16.47 4.98 -8.60
C GLN A 71 15.24 5.30 -9.45
N TYR A 72 14.04 5.02 -8.92
CA TYR A 72 12.78 5.30 -9.60
C TYR A 72 12.63 6.79 -9.94
N VAL A 73 12.91 7.68 -8.98
CA VAL A 73 12.83 9.14 -9.17
C VAL A 73 13.87 9.60 -10.19
N ALA A 74 15.10 9.09 -10.10
CA ALA A 74 16.18 9.40 -11.05
C ALA A 74 15.89 8.98 -12.49
N GLN A 75 15.10 7.92 -12.69
CA GLN A 75 14.76 7.43 -14.03
C GLN A 75 13.51 8.08 -14.62
N ASN A 76 12.57 8.54 -13.78
CA ASN A 76 11.23 8.95 -14.23
C ASN A 76 10.93 10.44 -13.98
N ASN A 77 11.84 11.20 -13.39
CA ASN A 77 11.62 12.60 -13.03
C ASN A 77 12.84 13.49 -13.31
N ALA A 78 12.59 14.78 -13.58
CA ALA A 78 13.62 15.80 -13.74
C ALA A 78 13.21 17.09 -13.00
N ARG A 79 14.17 17.91 -12.59
CA ARG A 79 13.91 19.17 -11.82
C ARG A 79 13.04 20.18 -12.57
N GLU A 80 13.02 20.10 -13.89
CA GLU A 80 12.25 20.99 -14.76
C GLU A 80 10.83 20.47 -15.03
N THR A 81 10.49 19.27 -14.55
CA THR A 81 9.18 18.65 -14.74
C THR A 81 8.12 19.42 -13.94
N PRO A 82 7.03 19.91 -14.59
CA PRO A 82 5.95 20.58 -13.86
C PRO A 82 5.31 19.64 -12.83
N LEU A 83 4.88 20.18 -11.69
CA LEU A 83 4.35 19.38 -10.56
C LEU A 83 3.26 18.38 -10.95
N PHE A 84 2.38 18.76 -11.86
CA PHE A 84 1.34 17.86 -12.38
C PHE A 84 1.93 16.60 -13.00
N PHE A 85 2.96 16.75 -13.84
CA PHE A 85 3.65 15.63 -14.48
C PHE A 85 4.46 14.80 -13.48
N THR A 86 5.02 15.45 -12.44
CA THR A 86 5.73 14.78 -11.36
C THR A 86 4.81 13.85 -10.57
N VAL A 87 3.61 14.30 -10.21
CA VAL A 87 2.64 13.45 -9.47
C VAL A 87 2.20 12.27 -10.33
N ILE A 88 1.77 12.52 -11.58
CA ILE A 88 1.31 11.41 -12.43
C ILE A 88 2.43 10.45 -12.83
N SER A 89 3.70 10.86 -12.71
CA SER A 89 4.83 9.98 -13.00
C SER A 89 4.84 8.73 -12.12
N LEU A 90 4.30 8.80 -10.89
CA LEU A 90 4.19 7.67 -9.96
C LEU A 90 3.51 6.46 -10.61
N TRP A 91 2.51 6.65 -11.47
CA TRP A 91 1.81 5.53 -12.10
C TRP A 91 2.02 5.47 -13.62
N ALA A 92 2.86 6.35 -14.18
CA ALA A 92 3.21 6.32 -15.60
C ALA A 92 4.19 5.18 -15.95
N ALA A 93 4.99 4.72 -14.98
CA ALA A 93 5.96 3.65 -15.15
C ALA A 93 5.53 2.34 -14.46
N LEU A 94 6.05 1.20 -14.95
CA LEU A 94 5.67 -0.13 -14.46
C LEU A 94 5.85 -0.28 -12.95
N GLU A 95 7.04 0.05 -12.43
CA GLU A 95 7.37 -0.13 -11.01
C GLU A 95 6.45 0.66 -10.09
N GLY A 96 6.14 1.91 -10.45
CA GLY A 96 5.25 2.74 -9.66
C GLY A 96 3.77 2.36 -9.84
N SER A 97 3.38 1.86 -11.02
CA SER A 97 2.02 1.34 -11.25
C SER A 97 1.71 0.14 -10.35
N ILE A 98 2.70 -0.70 -10.01
CA ILE A 98 2.52 -1.82 -9.08
C ILE A 98 2.13 -1.30 -7.70
N LEU A 99 2.73 -0.19 -7.25
CA LEU A 99 2.41 0.41 -5.97
C LEU A 99 0.97 0.96 -5.96
N LEU A 100 0.55 1.62 -7.04
CA LEU A 100 -0.84 2.09 -7.21
C LEU A 100 -1.84 0.93 -7.20
N TRP A 101 -1.58 -0.12 -7.99
CA TRP A 101 -2.45 -1.29 -8.02
C TRP A 101 -2.51 -2.01 -6.68
N THR A 102 -1.40 -2.06 -5.94
CA THR A 102 -1.38 -2.59 -4.57
C THR A 102 -2.30 -1.77 -3.66
N LEU A 103 -2.32 -0.43 -3.78
CA LEU A 103 -3.24 0.43 -3.02
C LEU A 103 -4.71 0.13 -3.38
N ILE A 104 -5.02 0.02 -4.66
CA ILE A 104 -6.38 -0.28 -5.14
C ILE A 104 -6.84 -1.64 -4.61
N LEU A 105 -6.00 -2.67 -4.71
CA LEU A 105 -6.30 -4.01 -4.22
C LEU A 105 -6.43 -4.06 -2.70
N ALA A 106 -5.59 -3.33 -1.97
CA ALA A 106 -5.72 -3.19 -0.51
C ALA A 106 -7.04 -2.51 -0.13
N GLY A 107 -7.46 -1.49 -0.88
CA GLY A 107 -8.75 -0.81 -0.71
C GLY A 107 -9.93 -1.74 -0.96
N ALA A 108 -9.90 -2.49 -2.06
CA ALA A 108 -10.91 -3.50 -2.39
C ALA A 108 -10.98 -4.60 -1.32
N THR A 109 -9.83 -5.08 -0.84
CA THR A 109 -9.73 -6.10 0.20
C THR A 109 -10.31 -5.60 1.52
N ALA A 110 -9.96 -4.39 1.95
CA ALA A 110 -10.51 -3.77 3.15
C ALA A 110 -12.04 -3.58 3.04
N TYR A 111 -12.54 -3.14 1.88
CA TYR A 111 -13.96 -3.01 1.62
C TYR A 111 -14.70 -4.35 1.74
N VAL A 112 -14.19 -5.39 1.07
CA VAL A 112 -14.79 -6.74 1.11
C VAL A 112 -14.74 -7.32 2.53
N ALA A 113 -13.61 -7.20 3.23
CA ALA A 113 -13.47 -7.70 4.60
C ALA A 113 -14.48 -7.03 5.55
N TRP A 114 -14.77 -5.74 5.36
CA TRP A 114 -15.76 -5.01 6.15
C TRP A 114 -17.21 -5.32 5.76
N ARG A 115 -17.47 -5.67 4.50
CA ARG A 115 -18.80 -6.08 4.02
C ARG A 115 -19.15 -7.50 4.48
N GLY A 116 -18.24 -8.46 4.30
CA GLY A 116 -18.48 -9.88 4.63
C GLY A 116 -18.76 -10.12 6.11
N ALA A 117 -18.37 -9.20 7.00
CA ALA A 117 -18.67 -9.28 8.42
C ALA A 117 -20.07 -8.80 8.83
N ARG A 118 -20.88 -8.30 7.90
CA ARG A 118 -22.30 -8.03 8.17
C ARG A 118 -23.20 -9.24 7.95
N GLU A 119 -22.66 -10.31 7.35
CA GLU A 119 -23.43 -11.46 6.85
C GLU A 119 -23.17 -12.76 7.64
N LEU A 120 -22.34 -12.70 8.70
CA LEU A 120 -22.04 -13.79 9.63
C LEU A 120 -22.60 -13.49 11.01
#